data_AF-A0A7V9UFF4-F1
#
_entry.id   AF-A0A7V9UFF4-F1
#
_cell.length_a   1.000
_cell.length_b   1.000
_cell.length_c   1.000
_cell.angle_alpha   90.00
_cell.angle_beta   90.00
_cell.angle_gamma   90.00
#
_symmetry.space_group_name_H-M   'P 1'
#
loop_
_entity.id
_entity.type
_entity.pdbx_description
1 polymer ?
#
loop_
_entity_poly.entity_id
_entity_poly.type
_entity_poly.pdbx_seq_one_letter_code
_entity_poly.pdbx_strand_id
1 'polypeptide(L)'
;MILKKEFYFIRHGQTDHNISAVEKIDLPAHTTLNSTGLTQANGIEPIIASLPIKTVCCSPFKRAQETKDIVTSRLSAHHCEIEELGECSSLIWKEMTSLGTMAYLQAKDPVRKFMQQVLKGVN
;
A
#
# COMPACT_ATOMS: atom_id res chain seq x y z
N MET A 1 -6.47 29.46 7.65
CA MET A 1 -7.50 28.58 8.25
C MET A 1 -7.18 27.16 7.83
N ILE A 2 -6.99 26.23 8.76
CA ILE A 2 -6.76 24.81 8.45
C ILE A 2 -8.13 24.14 8.33
N LEU A 3 -8.43 23.59 7.15
CA LEU A 3 -9.69 22.89 6.89
C LEU A 3 -9.50 21.39 7.15
N LYS A 4 -10.48 20.76 7.81
CA LYS A 4 -10.54 19.30 7.90
C LYS A 4 -10.70 18.72 6.49
N LYS A 5 -9.90 17.70 6.17
CA LYS A 5 -9.94 16.95 4.91
C LYS A 5 -10.11 15.47 5.21
N GLU A 6 -10.91 14.79 4.39
CA GLU A 6 -11.03 13.34 4.44
C GLU A 6 -9.84 12.71 3.70
N PHE A 7 -9.37 11.58 4.21
CA PHE A 7 -8.26 10.83 3.64
C PHE A 7 -8.61 9.34 3.66
N TYR A 8 -8.46 8.67 2.52
CA TYR A 8 -8.86 7.28 2.34
C TYR A 8 -7.64 6.42 2.06
N PHE A 9 -7.57 5.24 2.68
CA PHE A 9 -6.53 4.24 2.44
C PHE A 9 -7.15 3.02 1.78
N ILE A 10 -6.52 2.54 0.70
CA ILE A 10 -6.90 1.31 0.00
C ILE A 10 -5.67 0.42 -0.09
N ARG A 11 -5.80 -0.82 0.38
CA ARG A 11 -4.80 -1.87 0.11
C ARG A 11 -5.06 -2.46 -1.28
N HIS A 12 -4.00 -2.85 -1.98
CA HIS A 12 -4.13 -3.58 -3.23
C HIS A 12 -5.01 -4.83 -3.08
N GLY A 13 -5.68 -5.22 -4.17
CA GLY A 13 -6.44 -6.48 -4.23
C GLY A 13 -5.55 -7.72 -4.04
N GLN A 14 -6.18 -8.87 -3.83
CA GLN A 14 -5.47 -10.13 -3.62
C GLN A 14 -4.55 -10.52 -4.80
N THR A 15 -3.40 -11.12 -4.46
CA THR A 15 -2.49 -11.83 -5.37
C THR A 15 -2.41 -13.31 -4.97
N ASP A 16 -1.91 -14.18 -5.83
CA ASP A 16 -1.77 -15.62 -5.51
C ASP A 16 -0.86 -15.87 -4.30
N HIS A 17 0.13 -15.01 -4.09
CA HIS A 17 0.98 -15.09 -2.90
C HIS A 17 0.23 -14.84 -1.60
N ASN A 18 -0.82 -14.01 -1.62
CA ASN A 18 -1.63 -13.77 -0.42
C ASN A 18 -2.39 -15.03 0.04
N ILE A 19 -2.63 -15.98 -0.86
CA ILE A 19 -3.28 -17.27 -0.54
C ILE A 19 -2.23 -18.31 -0.10
N SER A 20 -1.01 -18.25 -0.67
CA SER A 20 0.01 -19.27 -0.41
C SER A 20 0.38 -19.33 1.08
N ALA A 21 0.34 -20.54 1.65
CA ALA A 21 0.76 -20.81 3.02
C ALA A 21 2.29 -20.79 3.21
N VAL A 22 3.04 -20.51 2.14
CA VAL A 22 4.49 -20.30 2.20
C VAL A 22 4.73 -19.02 3.01
N GLU A 23 5.77 -19.03 3.85
CA GLU A 23 6.12 -17.87 4.66
C GLU A 23 6.09 -16.57 3.84
N LYS A 24 5.77 -15.46 4.52
CA LYS A 24 5.85 -14.10 3.96
C LYS A 24 7.24 -13.88 3.39
N ILE A 25 7.41 -14.10 2.10
CA ILE A 25 8.61 -13.81 1.31
C ILE A 25 8.38 -12.50 0.57
N ASP A 26 9.46 -11.89 0.12
CA ASP A 26 9.37 -10.67 -0.67
C ASP A 26 8.67 -10.97 -2.00
N LEU A 27 7.59 -10.22 -2.26
CA LEU A 27 6.90 -10.24 -3.53
C LEU A 27 7.64 -9.36 -4.53
N PRO A 28 7.92 -9.85 -5.75
CA PRO A 28 8.44 -9.02 -6.81
C PRO A 28 7.54 -7.78 -7.06
N ALA A 29 8.16 -6.64 -7.38
CA ALA A 29 7.43 -5.41 -7.69
C ALA A 29 6.45 -5.56 -8.87
N HIS A 30 6.71 -6.51 -9.77
CA HIS A 30 5.89 -6.80 -10.94
C HIS A 30 4.75 -7.80 -10.69
N THR A 31 4.56 -8.29 -9.46
CA THR A 31 3.44 -9.20 -9.14
C THR A 31 2.10 -8.51 -9.37
N THR A 32 1.20 -9.19 -10.09
CA THR A 32 -0.14 -8.73 -10.49
C THR A 32 -1.21 -9.21 -9.52
N LEU A 33 -2.41 -8.62 -9.64
CA LEU A 33 -3.62 -9.13 -9.00
C LEU A 33 -4.03 -10.49 -9.57
N ASN A 34 -4.69 -11.30 -8.75
CA ASN A 34 -5.39 -12.49 -9.21
C ASN A 34 -6.89 -12.20 -9.47
N SER A 35 -7.66 -13.20 -9.90
CA SER A 35 -9.09 -13.02 -10.22
C SER A 35 -9.92 -12.48 -9.05
N THR A 36 -9.61 -12.92 -7.82
CA THR A 36 -10.23 -12.39 -6.60
C THR A 36 -9.83 -10.93 -6.37
N GLY A 37 -8.56 -10.57 -6.54
CA GLY A 37 -8.08 -9.19 -6.43
C GLY A 37 -8.72 -8.25 -7.45
N LEU A 38 -8.87 -8.70 -8.69
CA LEU A 38 -9.61 -7.96 -9.73
C LEU A 38 -11.07 -7.75 -9.32
N THR A 39 -11.73 -8.79 -8.81
CA THR A 39 -13.12 -8.69 -8.33
C THR A 39 -13.26 -7.72 -7.16
N GLN A 40 -12.31 -7.74 -6.21
CA GLN A 40 -12.27 -6.81 -5.08
C GLN A 40 -12.14 -5.35 -5.55
N ALA A 41 -11.23 -5.07 -6.48
CA ALA A 41 -11.03 -3.73 -7.01
C ALA A 41 -12.28 -3.23 -7.76
N ASN A 42 -12.86 -4.06 -8.63
CA ASN A 42 -14.10 -3.72 -9.34
C ASN A 42 -15.28 -3.49 -8.38
N GLY A 43 -15.34 -4.24 -7.27
CA GLY A 43 -16.42 -4.13 -6.30
C GLY A 43 -16.46 -2.79 -5.55
N ILE A 44 -15.30 -2.15 -5.32
CA ILE A 44 -15.24 -0.86 -4.61
C ILE A 44 -15.22 0.35 -5.55
N GLU A 45 -14.92 0.18 -6.83
CA GLU A 45 -14.88 1.26 -7.83
C GLU A 45 -16.14 2.16 -7.79
N PRO A 46 -17.38 1.65 -7.73
CA PRO A 46 -18.57 2.52 -7.72
C PRO A 46 -18.65 3.44 -6.49
N ILE A 47 -18.13 2.97 -5.35
CA ILE A 47 -18.06 3.76 -4.12
C ILE A 47 -17.04 4.87 -4.33
N ILE A 48 -15.84 4.54 -4.82
CA ILE A 48 -14.76 5.49 -5.05
C ILE A 48 -15.14 6.55 -6.09
N ALA A 49 -15.85 6.17 -7.15
CA ALA A 49 -16.35 7.09 -8.17
C ALA A 49 -17.30 8.17 -7.62
N SER A 50 -17.97 7.92 -6.49
CA SER A 50 -18.86 8.89 -5.84
C SER A 50 -18.14 9.88 -4.91
N LEU A 51 -16.87 9.62 -4.59
CA LEU A 51 -16.11 10.44 -3.65
C LEU A 51 -15.48 11.67 -4.36
N PRO A 52 -15.34 12.82 -3.67
CA PRO A 52 -14.74 14.02 -4.23
C PRO A 52 -13.20 13.96 -4.27
N ILE A 53 -12.63 12.83 -4.71
CA ILE A 53 -11.19 12.60 -4.76
C ILE A 53 -10.56 13.45 -5.87
N LYS A 54 -9.55 14.24 -5.51
CA LYS A 54 -8.79 15.09 -6.44
C LYS A 54 -7.38 14.60 -6.68
N THR A 55 -6.84 13.80 -5.76
CA THR A 55 -5.48 13.28 -5.83
C THR A 55 -5.48 11.83 -5.38
N VAL A 56 -4.81 11.00 -6.16
CA VAL A 56 -4.61 9.58 -5.88
C VAL A 56 -3.11 9.35 -5.84
N CYS A 57 -2.61 8.85 -4.72
CA CYS A 57 -1.20 8.52 -4.57
C CYS A 57 -1.04 7.02 -4.38
N CYS A 58 -0.09 6.42 -5.09
CA CYS A 58 0.04 4.97 -5.19
C CYS A 58 1.50 4.53 -5.12
N SER A 59 1.71 3.32 -4.59
CA SER A 59 2.98 2.60 -4.65
C SER A 59 3.36 2.26 -6.09
N PRO A 60 4.65 2.20 -6.45
CA PRO A 60 5.12 1.76 -7.77
C PRO A 60 4.80 0.29 -8.08
N PHE A 61 4.37 -0.52 -7.10
CA PHE A 61 4.17 -1.95 -7.28
C PHE A 61 2.96 -2.27 -8.17
N LYS A 62 3.12 -3.21 -9.09
CA LYS A 62 2.15 -3.52 -10.15
C LYS A 62 0.75 -3.84 -9.60
N ARG A 63 0.65 -4.70 -8.58
CA ARG A 63 -0.62 -4.99 -7.87
C ARG A 63 -1.32 -3.75 -7.31
N ALA A 64 -0.57 -2.77 -6.80
CA ALA A 64 -1.12 -1.51 -6.29
C ALA A 64 -1.58 -0.63 -7.45
N GLN A 65 -0.78 -0.53 -8.51
CA GLN A 65 -1.11 0.22 -9.72
C GLN A 65 -2.36 -0.34 -10.41
N GLU A 66 -2.49 -1.66 -10.56
CA GLU A 66 -3.68 -2.31 -11.12
C GLU A 66 -4.93 -2.03 -10.27
N THR A 67 -4.81 -2.11 -8.94
CA THR A 67 -5.92 -1.76 -8.05
C THR A 67 -6.31 -0.29 -8.25
N LYS A 68 -5.34 0.62 -8.23
CA LYS A 68 -5.53 2.06 -8.44
C LYS A 68 -6.24 2.33 -9.78
N ASP A 69 -5.74 1.77 -10.88
CA ASP A 69 -6.31 1.96 -12.22
C ASP A 69 -7.79 1.53 -12.29
N ILE A 70 -8.13 0.40 -11.66
CA ILE A 70 -9.52 -0.08 -11.62
C ILE A 70 -10.40 0.84 -10.77
N VAL A 71 -10.01 1.08 -9.52
CA VAL A 71 -10.88 1.77 -8.54
C VAL A 71 -11.07 3.24 -8.85
N THR A 72 -10.18 3.85 -9.63
CA THR A 72 -10.27 5.26 -10.03
C THR A 72 -10.60 5.43 -11.51
N SER A 73 -11.03 4.38 -12.21
CA SER A 73 -11.27 4.39 -13.66
C SER A 73 -12.26 5.47 -14.13
N ARG A 74 -13.20 5.88 -13.26
CA ARG A 74 -14.16 6.97 -13.53
C ARG A 74 -13.80 8.30 -12.88
N LEU A 75 -12.71 8.38 -12.14
CA LEU A 75 -12.30 9.62 -11.49
C LEU A 75 -11.50 10.50 -12.45
N SER A 76 -11.81 11.80 -12.43
CA SER A 76 -10.92 12.84 -12.95
C SER A 76 -10.07 13.38 -11.80
N ALA A 77 -9.02 12.64 -11.46
CA ALA A 77 -8.08 12.99 -10.38
C ALA A 77 -6.66 13.14 -10.92
N HIS A 78 -5.81 13.84 -10.18
CA HIS A 78 -4.36 13.80 -10.39
C HIS A 78 -3.78 12.52 -9.79
N HIS A 79 -2.94 11.82 -10.54
CA HIS A 79 -2.31 10.58 -10.10
C HIS A 79 -0.83 10.80 -9.84
N CYS A 80 -0.39 10.36 -8.67
CA CYS A 80 0.95 10.54 -8.15
C CYS A 80 1.52 9.16 -7.77
N GLU A 81 2.71 8.83 -8.26
CA GLU A 81 3.44 7.65 -7.79
C GLU A 81 4.41 8.08 -6.69
N ILE A 82 4.46 7.32 -5.60
CA ILE A 82 5.33 7.56 -4.46
C ILE A 82 6.09 6.27 -4.16
N GLU A 83 7.41 6.30 -4.37
CA GLU A 83 8.29 5.15 -4.17
C GLU A 83 8.21 4.64 -2.72
N GLU A 84 8.14 5.55 -1.75
CA GLU A 84 8.08 5.27 -0.32
C GLU A 84 6.79 4.58 0.14
N LEU A 85 5.77 4.44 -0.73
CA LEU A 85 4.58 3.65 -0.46
C LEU A 85 4.75 2.16 -0.81
N GLY A 86 5.93 1.75 -1.29
CA GLY A 86 6.30 0.34 -1.47
C GLY A 86 6.12 -0.50 -0.19
N GLU A 87 5.74 -1.78 -0.35
CA GLU A 87 5.67 -2.71 0.76
C GLU A 87 7.08 -2.95 1.34
N CYS A 88 7.20 -2.98 2.68
CA CYS A 88 8.47 -3.30 3.31
C CYS A 88 8.89 -4.74 3.04
N SER A 89 10.20 -5.03 3.07
CA SER A 89 10.67 -6.41 3.00
C SER A 89 10.12 -7.27 4.14
N SER A 90 9.98 -8.56 3.87
CA SER A 90 9.66 -9.62 4.82
C SER A 90 10.62 -9.64 6.01
N LEU A 91 11.90 -9.35 5.82
CA LEU A 91 12.87 -9.19 6.91
C LEU A 91 12.44 -8.07 7.86
N ILE A 92 12.15 -6.89 7.30
CA ILE A 92 11.70 -5.74 8.07
C ILE A 92 10.40 -6.06 8.80
N TRP A 93 9.43 -6.64 8.09
CA TRP A 93 8.14 -7.03 8.64
C TRP A 93 8.28 -8.01 9.81
N LYS A 94 9.09 -9.07 9.66
CA LYS A 94 9.30 -10.10 10.68
C LYS A 94 9.92 -9.53 11.95
N GLU A 95 10.97 -8.70 11.83
CA GLU A 95 11.60 -8.07 13.00
C GLU A 95 10.66 -7.03 13.64
N MET A 96 9.99 -6.19 12.86
CA MET A 96 9.00 -5.22 13.39
C MET A 96 7.88 -5.92 14.17
N THR A 97 7.32 -7.00 13.63
CA THR A 97 6.23 -7.73 14.28
C THR A 97 6.70 -8.49 15.51
N SER A 98 7.94 -8.97 15.54
CA SER A 98 8.55 -9.61 16.72
C SER A 98 8.77 -8.61 17.86
N LEU A 99 9.25 -7.40 17.54
CA LEU A 99 9.54 -6.36 18.53
C LEU A 99 8.29 -5.57 18.95
N GLY A 100 7.21 -5.60 18.18
CA GLY A 100 5.98 -4.87 18.45
C GLY A 100 6.24 -3.36 18.60
N THR A 101 5.70 -2.76 19.66
CA THR A 101 5.89 -1.33 19.95
C THR A 101 7.34 -0.97 20.27
N MET A 102 8.17 -1.94 20.66
CA MET A 102 9.59 -1.74 20.95
C MET A 102 10.45 -1.63 19.70
N ALA A 103 9.90 -1.92 18.51
CA ALA A 103 10.62 -1.81 17.24
C ALA A 103 11.24 -0.41 17.05
N TYR A 104 10.55 0.65 17.48
CA TYR A 104 11.07 2.02 17.37
C TYR A 104 12.35 2.27 18.20
N LEU A 105 12.50 1.60 19.35
CA LEU A 105 13.60 1.83 20.28
C LEU A 105 14.74 0.81 20.13
N GLN A 106 14.41 -0.43 19.77
CA GLN A 106 15.31 -1.57 19.86
C GLN A 106 15.70 -2.18 18.51
N ALA A 107 15.02 -1.79 17.42
CA ALA A 107 15.34 -2.30 16.10
C ALA A 107 16.77 -1.97 15.71
N LYS A 108 17.40 -2.91 15.02
CA LYS A 108 18.69 -2.68 14.37
C LYS A 108 18.45 -2.27 12.92
N ASP A 109 19.51 -1.86 12.24
CA ASP A 109 19.43 -1.69 10.78
C ASP A 109 19.22 -3.08 10.14
N PRO A 110 18.30 -3.22 9.17
CA PRO A 110 17.63 -2.16 8.40
C PRO A 110 16.32 -1.61 9.00
N VAL A 111 15.71 -2.27 9.99
CA VAL A 111 14.39 -1.89 10.53
C VAL A 111 14.38 -0.51 11.16
N ARG A 112 15.43 -0.13 11.89
CA ARG A 112 15.55 1.21 12.46
C ARG A 112 15.46 2.31 11.41
N LYS A 113 16.12 2.13 10.26
CA LYS A 113 16.06 3.09 9.13
C LYS A 113 14.65 3.19 8.55
N PHE A 114 13.97 2.05 8.38
CA PHE A 114 12.59 2.01 7.94
C PHE A 114 11.65 2.74 8.93
N MET A 115 11.80 2.51 10.24
CA MET A 115 11.00 3.21 11.25
C MET A 115 11.25 4.72 11.27
N GLN A 116 12.50 5.16 11.06
CA GLN A 116 12.83 6.58 10.93
C GLN A 116 12.15 7.21 9.71
N GLN A 117 12.11 6.51 8.58
CA GLN A 117 11.39 6.96 7.38
C GLN A 117 9.88 7.09 7.65
N VAL A 118 9.27 6.09 8.30
CA VAL A 118 7.84 6.12 8.67
C VAL A 118 7.50 7.36 9.53
N LEU A 119 8.37 7.71 10.49
CA LEU A 119 8.15 8.86 11.36
C LEU A 119 8.41 10.20 10.69
N LYS A 120 9.38 10.27 9.77
CA LYS A 120 9.64 11.46 8.99
C LYS A 120 8.52 11.72 7.97
N GLY A 121 7.86 10.66 7.51
CA GLY A 121 6.85 10.70 6.46
C GLY A 121 7.47 10.71 5.06
N VAL A 122 6.60 10.77 4.06
CA VAL A 122 6.98 10.98 2.66
C VAL A 122 7.28 12.47 2.47
N ASN A 123 8.36 12.80 1.78
CA ASN A 123 8.81 14.19 1.57
C ASN A 123 7.79 15.02 0.78
#